data_AF-A0A3Q7G3R6-F1
#
_entry.id   AF-A0A3Q7G3R6-F1
#
_cell.length_a   1.000
_cell.length_b   1.000
_cell.length_c   1.000
_cell.angle_alpha   90.00
_cell.angle_beta   90.00
_cell.angle_gamma   90.00
#
_symmetry.space_group_name_H-M   'P 1'
#
loop_
_entity.id
_entity.type
_entity.pdbx_description
1 polymer ?
#
loop_
_entity_poly.entity_id
_entity_poly.type
_entity_poly.pdbx_seq_one_letter_code
_entity_poly.pdbx_strand_id
1 'polypeptide(L)'
;MIGKAQNLLIEYEALSTRMGVVPSTEYVYNVTDDGRSFVVCLKNKTCSCGKFQYEEIPCEHALAVLKRKSIVADGFCLDLYKPKTVLKIYEIPIYPLPFFSEWVIPEAIMYDEV
;
A
#
# COMPACT_ATOMS: atom_id res chain seq x y z
N MET A 1 7.37 -2.77 -7.84
CA MET A 1 6.55 -1.81 -7.06
C MET A 1 5.27 -1.40 -7.79
N ILE A 2 5.35 -1.13 -9.10
CA ILE A 2 4.16 -0.91 -9.94
C ILE A 2 3.24 -2.15 -9.87
N GLY A 3 1.98 -1.96 -9.48
CA GLY A 3 0.96 -3.02 -9.40
C GLY A 3 0.79 -3.71 -8.04
N LYS A 4 1.74 -3.59 -7.09
CA LYS A 4 1.60 -4.25 -5.75
C LYS A 4 0.33 -3.79 -5.03
N ALA A 5 0.11 -2.48 -4.97
CA ALA A 5 -1.03 -1.89 -4.27
C ALA A 5 -2.38 -2.29 -4.91
N GLN A 6 -2.45 -2.31 -6.25
CA GLN A 6 -3.66 -2.71 -6.97
C GLN A 6 -3.99 -4.19 -6.74
N ASN A 7 -2.99 -5.07 -6.78
CA ASN A 7 -3.18 -6.50 -6.50
C ASN A 7 -3.65 -6.75 -5.06
N LEU A 8 -3.06 -6.05 -4.08
CA LEU A 8 -3.47 -6.14 -2.68
C LEU A 8 -4.91 -5.67 -2.47
N LEU A 9 -5.33 -4.57 -3.11
CA LEU A 9 -6.70 -4.07 -3.01
C LEU A 9 -7.72 -5.09 -3.54
N ILE A 10 -7.42 -5.75 -4.67
CA ILE A 10 -8.28 -6.80 -5.24
C ILE A 10 -8.43 -7.99 -4.27
N GLU A 11 -7.32 -8.44 -3.68
CA GLU A 11 -7.32 -9.52 -2.71
C GLU A 11 -8.12 -9.16 -1.45
N TYR A 12 -7.83 -7.99 -0.88
CA TYR A 12 -8.51 -7.51 0.33
C TYR A 12 -9.99 -7.24 0.10
N GLU A 13 -10.39 -6.84 -1.10
CA GLU A 13 -11.79 -6.67 -1.46
C GLU A 13 -12.54 -8.00 -1.39
N ALA A 14 -11.96 -9.09 -1.91
CA ALA A 14 -12.54 -10.43 -1.82
C ALA A 14 -12.75 -10.84 -0.36
N LEU A 15 -11.73 -10.63 0.48
CA LEU A 15 -11.77 -10.95 1.92
C LEU A 15 -12.80 -10.11 2.69
N SER A 16 -13.01 -8.85 2.30
CA SER A 16 -13.93 -7.94 2.99
C SER A 16 -15.42 -8.33 2.88
N THR A 17 -15.77 -9.20 1.93
CA THR A 17 -17.16 -9.39 1.49
C THR A 17 -18.10 -9.96 2.57
N ARG A 18 -17.57 -10.74 3.52
CA ARG A 18 -18.38 -11.44 4.53
C ARG A 18 -18.31 -10.83 5.93
N MET A 19 -17.68 -9.66 6.06
CA MET A 19 -17.42 -9.06 7.37
C MET A 19 -18.62 -8.26 7.90
N GLY A 20 -18.91 -8.42 9.19
CA GLY A 20 -19.95 -7.65 9.86
C GLY A 20 -19.39 -6.30 10.33
N VAL A 21 -19.93 -5.19 9.87
CA VAL A 21 -19.48 -3.85 10.31
C VAL A 21 -20.51 -3.30 11.29
N VAL A 22 -20.07 -2.61 12.35
CA VAL A 22 -20.91 -1.85 13.28
C VAL A 22 -20.25 -0.48 13.52
N PRO A 23 -20.93 0.65 13.23
CA PRO A 23 -20.37 1.97 13.53
C PRO A 23 -20.34 2.18 15.05
N SER A 24 -19.22 2.71 15.55
CA SER A 24 -19.10 3.16 16.94
C SER A 24 -19.18 4.68 17.02
N THR A 25 -18.52 5.38 16.10
CA THR A 25 -18.60 6.83 15.91
C THR A 25 -18.64 7.16 14.42
N GLU A 26 -18.55 8.45 14.05
CA GLU A 26 -18.43 8.88 12.65
C GLU A 26 -17.23 8.26 11.93
N TYR A 27 -16.11 8.10 12.64
CA TYR A 27 -14.84 7.65 12.06
C TYR A 27 -14.40 6.27 12.53
N VAL A 28 -14.97 5.76 13.64
CA VAL A 28 -14.56 4.50 14.27
C VAL A 28 -15.61 3.41 14.08
N TYR A 29 -15.16 2.23 13.67
CA TYR A 29 -15.99 1.10 13.31
C TYR A 29 -15.45 -0.17 13.93
N ASN A 30 -16.35 -1.01 14.44
CA ASN A 30 -16.04 -2.39 14.79
C ASN A 30 -16.36 -3.29 13.60
N VAL A 31 -15.43 -4.16 13.23
CA VAL A 31 -15.54 -5.10 12.13
C VAL A 31 -15.37 -6.51 12.68
N THR A 32 -16.39 -7.35 12.52
CA THR A 32 -16.35 -8.76 12.86
C THR A 32 -15.94 -9.58 11.64
N ASP A 33 -14.87 -10.33 11.80
CA ASP A 33 -14.26 -11.18 10.78
C ASP A 33 -13.90 -12.53 11.42
N ASP A 34 -14.55 -13.59 10.93
CA ASP A 34 -14.43 -14.97 11.44
C ASP A 34 -14.45 -15.10 12.99
N GLY A 35 -15.42 -14.43 13.62
CA GLY A 35 -15.60 -14.45 15.08
C GLY A 35 -14.64 -13.57 15.88
N ARG A 36 -13.70 -12.87 15.22
CA ARG A 36 -12.82 -11.86 15.85
C ARG A 36 -13.33 -10.47 15.53
N SER A 37 -13.05 -9.51 16.40
CA SER A 37 -13.42 -8.11 16.20
C SER A 37 -12.19 -7.24 16.02
N PHE A 38 -12.27 -6.34 15.04
CA PHE A 38 -11.24 -5.39 14.68
C PHE A 38 -11.78 -3.97 14.76
N VAL A 39 -10.96 -3.05 15.27
CA VAL A 39 -11.31 -1.63 15.36
C VAL A 39 -10.66 -0.90 14.20
N VAL A 40 -11.47 -0.27 13.36
CA VAL A 40 -11.03 0.54 12.22
C VAL A 40 -11.33 2.02 12.50
N CYS A 41 -10.34 2.88 12.33
CA CYS A 41 -10.51 4.34 12.34
C CYS A 41 -10.17 4.90 10.97
N LEU A 42 -11.17 5.39 10.23
CA LEU A 42 -10.98 5.95 8.89
C LEU A 42 -10.25 7.30 8.92
N LYS A 43 -10.49 8.14 9.94
CA LYS A 43 -9.83 9.44 10.10
C LYS A 43 -8.32 9.30 10.25
N ASN A 44 -7.88 8.34 11.05
CA ASN A 44 -6.47 8.11 11.35
C ASN A 44 -5.85 7.04 10.43
N LYS A 45 -6.63 6.45 9.51
CA LYS A 45 -6.21 5.36 8.63
C LYS A 45 -5.59 4.17 9.39
N THR A 46 -6.24 3.75 10.48
CA THR A 46 -5.74 2.65 11.32
C THR A 46 -6.71 1.49 11.40
N CYS A 47 -6.18 0.28 11.54
CA CYS A 47 -6.91 -0.92 11.92
C CYS A 47 -6.16 -1.64 13.06
N SER A 48 -6.88 -2.28 13.98
CA SER A 48 -6.25 -3.12 15.01
C SER A 48 -5.53 -4.35 14.44
N CYS A 49 -5.73 -4.70 13.16
CA CYS A 49 -4.91 -5.71 12.48
C CYS A 49 -3.50 -5.20 12.07
N GLY A 50 -3.23 -3.90 12.18
CA GLY A 50 -1.93 -3.27 11.89
C GLY A 50 -1.63 -3.04 10.41
N LYS A 51 -2.24 -3.80 9.50
CA LYS A 51 -1.96 -3.73 8.06
C LYS A 51 -2.22 -2.35 7.44
N PHE A 52 -3.28 -1.66 7.88
CA PHE A 52 -3.61 -0.34 7.32
C PHE A 52 -2.52 0.70 7.62
N GLN A 53 -1.93 0.63 8.81
CA GLN A 53 -0.82 1.50 9.21
C GLN A 53 0.47 1.14 8.49
N TYR A 54 0.72 -0.16 8.31
CA TYR A 54 1.99 -0.66 7.78
C TYR A 54 2.07 -0.56 6.25
N GLU A 55 1.05 -1.02 5.52
CA GLU A 55 1.03 -0.96 4.06
C GLU A 55 0.56 0.41 3.54
N GLU A 56 0.03 1.27 4.42
CA GLU A 56 -0.57 2.58 4.07
C GLU A 56 -1.62 2.48 2.94
N ILE A 57 -2.27 1.32 2.88
CA ILE A 57 -3.35 0.93 1.97
C ILE A 57 -4.46 0.35 2.86
N PRO A 58 -5.75 0.62 2.58
CA PRO A 58 -6.84 0.01 3.32
C PRO A 58 -6.70 -1.52 3.36
N CYS A 59 -6.65 -2.07 4.57
CA CYS A 59 -6.73 -3.52 4.76
C CYS A 59 -8.15 -4.04 4.48
N GLU A 60 -8.33 -5.36 4.49
CA GLU A 60 -9.61 -6.03 4.27
C GLU A 60 -10.73 -5.51 5.21
N HIS A 61 -10.41 -5.22 6.49
CA HIS A 61 -11.36 -4.68 7.45
C HIS A 61 -11.74 -3.23 7.12
N ALA A 62 -10.76 -2.41 6.71
CA ALA A 62 -11.01 -1.04 6.31
C ALA A 62 -11.83 -0.97 5.01
N LEU A 63 -11.57 -1.86 4.06
CA LEU A 63 -12.36 -1.99 2.83
C LEU A 63 -13.80 -2.39 3.14
N ALA A 64 -14.05 -3.28 4.11
CA ALA A 64 -15.41 -3.63 4.52
C ALA A 64 -16.18 -2.38 5.01
N VAL A 65 -15.54 -1.52 5.80
CA VAL A 65 -16.12 -0.25 6.26
C VAL A 65 -16.39 0.69 5.09
N LEU A 66 -15.40 0.89 4.22
CA LEU A 66 -15.49 1.80 3.07
C LEU A 66 -16.61 1.38 2.11
N LYS A 67 -16.71 0.08 1.82
CA LYS A 67 -17.76 -0.52 0.99
C LYS A 67 -19.14 -0.30 1.61
N ARG A 68 -19.31 -0.50 2.91
CA ARG A 68 -20.58 -0.22 3.60
C ARG A 68 -20.97 1.26 3.56
N LYS A 69 -19.99 2.16 3.53
CA LYS A 69 -20.20 3.61 3.43
C LYS A 69 -20.31 4.11 1.98
N SER A 70 -20.16 3.23 0.99
CA SER A 70 -20.09 3.58 -0.43
C SER A 70 -19.00 4.63 -0.73
N ILE A 71 -17.87 4.57 -0.02
CA ILE A 71 -16.72 5.46 -0.19
C ILE A 71 -15.65 4.74 -1.01
N VAL A 72 -15.08 5.43 -1.98
CA VAL A 72 -13.99 4.90 -2.83
C VAL A 72 -12.69 4.78 -2.02
N ALA A 73 -12.04 3.61 -2.10
CA ALA A 73 -10.85 3.30 -1.31
C ALA A 73 -9.59 4.09 -1.72
N ASP A 74 -9.49 4.55 -2.97
CA ASP A 74 -8.36 5.32 -3.52
C ASP A 74 -7.97 6.55 -2.69
N GLY A 75 -8.93 7.19 -2.02
CA GLY A 75 -8.67 8.34 -1.14
C GLY A 75 -7.92 7.98 0.14
N PHE A 76 -7.89 6.71 0.51
CA PHE A 76 -7.29 6.22 1.74
C PHE A 76 -5.89 5.65 1.54
N CYS A 77 -5.53 5.24 0.33
CA CYS A 77 -4.17 4.83 -0.03
C CYS A 77 -3.17 6.00 0.08
N LEU A 78 -1.92 5.68 0.40
CA LEU A 78 -0.81 6.62 0.30
C LEU A 78 -0.63 7.14 -1.12
N ASP A 79 -0.29 8.43 -1.26
CA ASP A 79 -0.12 9.08 -2.56
C ASP A 79 0.97 8.44 -3.42
N LEU A 80 2.00 7.83 -2.82
CA LEU A 80 3.07 7.12 -3.56
C LEU A 80 2.55 5.93 -4.36
N TYR A 81 1.41 5.35 -3.97
CA TYR A 81 0.77 4.26 -4.70
C TYR A 81 -0.14 4.74 -5.84
N LYS A 82 -0.40 6.06 -5.95
CA LYS A 82 -1.25 6.59 -7.01
C LYS A 82 -0.51 6.57 -8.35
N PRO A 83 -1.17 6.17 -9.45
CA PRO A 83 -0.54 6.08 -10.77
C PRO A 83 0.19 7.37 -11.18
N LYS A 84 -0.41 8.55 -10.89
CA LYS A 84 0.20 9.85 -11.17
C LYS A 84 1.54 10.04 -10.48
N THR A 85 1.66 9.66 -9.21
CA THR A 85 2.90 9.81 -8.42
C THR A 85 3.94 8.81 -8.88
N VAL A 86 3.54 7.56 -9.12
CA VAL A 86 4.42 6.53 -9.66
C VAL A 86 5.01 6.96 -11.00
N LEU A 87 4.18 7.39 -11.95
CA LEU A 87 4.63 7.86 -13.26
C LEU A 87 5.62 9.02 -13.15
N LYS A 88 5.36 9.97 -12.23
CA LYS A 88 6.26 11.11 -11.99
C LYS A 88 7.62 10.69 -11.41
N ILE A 89 7.65 9.72 -10.51
CA ILE A 89 8.92 9.21 -9.94
C ILE A 89 9.77 8.55 -11.02
N TYR A 90 9.14 7.82 -11.94
CA TYR A 90 9.81 7.14 -13.04
C TYR A 90 9.90 8.00 -14.32
N GLU A 91 9.62 9.29 -14.25
CA GLU A 91 9.72 10.22 -15.39
C GLU A 91 11.19 10.47 -15.78
N ILE A 92 12.11 10.32 -14.83
CA ILE A 92 13.54 10.48 -15.07
C ILE A 92 14.04 9.30 -15.92
N PRO A 93 14.67 9.54 -17.08
CA PRO A 93 15.20 8.47 -17.91
C PRO A 93 16.29 7.73 -17.15
N ILE A 94 16.09 6.43 -16.95
CA ILE A 94 17.14 5.52 -16.50
C ILE A 94 17.90 5.09 -17.75
N TYR A 95 19.09 5.65 -17.94
CA TYR A 95 19.97 5.19 -19.02
C TYR A 95 20.44 3.76 -18.69
N PRO A 96 20.46 2.86 -19.69
CA PRO A 96 21.08 1.56 -19.49
C PRO A 96 22.53 1.77 -19.07
N LEU A 97 22.98 0.96 -18.11
CA LEU A 97 24.41 0.90 -17.85
C LEU A 97 25.11 0.48 -19.16
N PRO A 98 26.22 1.13 -19.52
CA PRO A 98 27.02 0.71 -20.65
C PRO A 98 27.47 -0.74 -20.43
N PHE A 99 27.86 -1.43 -21.49
CA PHE A 99 28.30 -2.82 -21.36
C PHE A 99 29.55 -2.86 -20.46
N PHE A 100 29.79 -3.96 -19.73
CA PHE A 100 30.90 -4.00 -18.77
C PHE A 100 32.27 -3.72 -19.42
N SER A 101 32.43 -4.04 -20.71
CA SER A 101 33.65 -3.73 -21.48
C SER A 101 33.84 -2.24 -21.78
N GLU A 102 32.82 -1.42 -21.57
CA GLU A 102 32.82 0.04 -21.77
C GLU A 102 32.97 0.77 -20.43
N TRP A 103 33.10 0.04 -19.31
CA TRP A 103 33.24 0.66 -18.00
C TRP A 103 34.65 1.21 -17.83
N VAL A 104 34.74 2.50 -17.52
CA VAL A 104 35.98 3.11 -17.06
C VAL A 104 36.04 2.90 -15.55
N ILE A 105 36.96 2.04 -15.10
CA ILE A 105 37.21 1.76 -13.68
C ILE A 105 38.32 2.71 -13.21
N PRO A 106 38.06 3.69 -12.32
CA PRO A 106 39.11 4.54 -11.76
C PRO A 106 40.24 3.75 -11.08
N GLU A 107 41.48 4.21 -11.21
CA GLU A 107 42.65 3.57 -10.58
C GLU A 107 42.52 3.44 -9.06
N ALA A 108 41.79 4.35 -8.40
CA ALA A 108 41.57 4.34 -6.96
C ALA A 108 40.80 3.10 -6.45
N ILE A 109 40.06 2.41 -7.31
CA ILE A 109 39.32 1.16 -6.98
C ILE A 109 39.97 -0.09 -7.60
N MET A 110 41.09 0.07 -8.32
CA MET A 110 41.85 -1.04 -8.89
C MET A 110 42.79 -1.71 -7.88
N TYR A 111 43.08 -1.03 -6.76
CA TYR A 111 44.06 -1.46 -5.76
C TYR A 111 43.47 -1.45 -4.33
N ASP A 112 42.26 -1.98 -4.16
CA ASP A 112 41.91 -2.49 -2.83
C ASP A 112 42.83 -3.69 -2.56
N GLU A 113 43.95 -3.43 -1.88
CA GLU A 113 44.85 -4.45 -1.34
C GLU A 113 44.05 -5.29 -0.33
N VAL A 114 43.56 -6.45 -0.78
CA VAL A 114 43.05 -7.55 0.05
C VAL A 114 44.21 -8.38 0.58
#